data_AF-A0AAJ7BTE1-F1
#
_entry.id   AF-A0AAJ7BTE1-F1
#
_cell.length_a   1.000
_cell.length_b   1.000
_cell.length_c   1.000
_cell.angle_alpha   90.00
_cell.angle_beta   90.00
_cell.angle_gamma   90.00
#
_symmetry.space_group_name_H-M   'P 1'
#
loop_
_entity.id
_entity.type
_entity.pdbx_description
1 polymer ?
#
loop_
_entity_poly.entity_id
_entity_poly.type
_entity_poly.pdbx_seq_one_letter_code
_entity_poly.pdbx_strand_id
1 'polypeptide(L)'
;MKKESFARVLLGLLDMRKQLIPVAKINNANKLIRAIHTNVLNKYTCLGFPQYRSCGIPVTCSMDVNSKSLILCIVKQNLQCPIYVRGKTSRHLDYSRVPKLLEEDLEEQHVRGSGPGGQATNKTSNCVVLRHRPTGIVVKCHETRSLWDNQRRAREILLRKFDNLINGEYSLESQERNVQSKHLDEKQRRKKKLAELKKAFKKREVILL
;
A
#
# COMPACT_ATOMS: atom_id res chain seq x y z
N MET A 1 -72.89 17.30 8.62
CA MET A 1 -71.94 18.16 9.35
C MET A 1 -70.73 17.33 9.75
N LYS A 2 -69.55 17.84 9.38
CA LYS A 2 -68.21 17.58 9.93
C LYS A 2 -67.71 16.13 9.91
N LYS A 3 -67.39 15.67 8.68
CA LYS A 3 -66.35 14.67 8.38
C LYS A 3 -64.95 15.28 8.59
N GLU A 4 -64.69 15.81 9.77
CA GLU A 4 -63.48 16.57 10.07
C GLU A 4 -62.94 16.19 11.44
N SER A 5 -62.27 15.03 11.52
CA SER A 5 -61.37 14.75 12.65
C SER A 5 -60.48 13.51 12.45
N PHE A 6 -60.82 12.59 11.54
CA PHE A 6 -59.96 11.42 11.29
C PHE A 6 -58.92 11.59 10.16
N ALA A 7 -59.01 12.64 9.35
CA ALA A 7 -58.03 12.93 8.28
C ALA A 7 -56.79 13.72 8.75
N ARG A 8 -56.65 14.02 10.05
CA ARG A 8 -55.48 14.73 10.60
C ARG A 8 -54.40 13.82 11.18
N VAL A 9 -54.66 12.52 11.32
CA VAL A 9 -53.62 11.57 11.80
C VAL A 9 -52.93 10.86 10.63
N LEU A 10 -53.52 10.81 9.43
CA LEU A 10 -52.91 10.17 8.25
C LEU A 10 -52.23 11.13 7.25
N LEU A 11 -52.21 12.44 7.52
CA LEU A 11 -51.43 13.44 6.78
C LEU A 11 -50.21 13.93 7.59
N GLY A 12 -49.56 13.00 8.31
CA GLY A 12 -48.26 13.23 8.96
C GLY A 12 -47.08 12.55 8.24
N LEU A 13 -47.32 11.80 7.15
CA LEU A 13 -46.31 10.91 6.57
C LEU A 13 -46.05 11.05 5.07
N LEU A 14 -46.62 12.04 4.37
CA LEU A 14 -46.32 12.27 2.94
C LEU A 14 -46.35 13.76 2.57
N ASP A 15 -45.41 14.57 3.06
CA ASP A 15 -45.25 15.95 2.55
C ASP A 15 -43.81 16.50 2.64
N MET A 16 -42.83 15.67 2.23
CA MET A 16 -41.43 16.09 2.02
C MET A 16 -40.95 15.82 0.58
N ARG A 17 -41.85 15.87 -0.39
CA ARG A 17 -41.50 15.84 -1.82
C ARG A 17 -42.37 16.80 -2.61
N LYS A 18 -41.94 18.07 -2.64
CA LYS A 18 -41.93 18.99 -3.80
C LYS A 18 -41.98 20.44 -3.31
N GLN A 19 -40.81 21.06 -3.15
CA GLN A 19 -40.60 22.43 -3.60
C GLN A 19 -39.22 22.50 -4.27
N LEU A 20 -39.23 22.43 -5.60
CA LEU A 20 -38.09 22.81 -6.42
C LEU A 20 -37.87 24.31 -6.27
N ILE A 21 -36.66 24.72 -5.88
CA ILE A 21 -36.18 26.10 -6.02
C ILE A 21 -35.47 26.19 -7.39
N PRO A 22 -35.74 27.20 -8.23
CA PRO A 22 -35.28 27.23 -9.62
C PRO A 22 -33.78 27.53 -9.75
N VAL A 23 -33.10 26.74 -10.59
CA VAL A 23 -31.65 26.71 -10.90
C VAL A 23 -31.07 27.98 -11.55
N ALA A 24 -31.81 29.09 -11.64
CA ALA A 24 -31.39 30.28 -12.40
C ALA A 24 -30.53 31.29 -11.61
N LYS A 25 -30.52 31.28 -10.27
CA LYS A 25 -29.71 32.22 -9.46
C LYS A 25 -28.30 31.71 -9.11
N ILE A 26 -27.94 30.50 -9.52
CA ILE A 26 -26.65 29.85 -9.18
C ILE A 26 -25.52 30.32 -10.12
N ASN A 27 -25.84 30.92 -11.26
CA ASN A 27 -24.84 31.22 -12.30
C ASN A 27 -24.03 32.49 -12.08
N ASN A 28 -24.44 33.38 -11.16
CA ASN A 28 -23.68 34.60 -10.85
C ASN A 28 -22.77 34.43 -9.62
N ALA A 29 -23.17 33.63 -8.63
CA ALA A 29 -22.33 33.30 -7.47
C ALA A 29 -21.12 32.43 -7.89
N ASN A 30 -21.33 31.46 -8.78
CA ASN A 30 -20.24 30.61 -9.28
C ASN A 30 -19.25 31.37 -10.18
N LYS A 31 -19.68 32.47 -10.83
CA LYS A 31 -18.81 33.34 -11.63
C LYS A 31 -17.95 34.23 -10.73
N LEU A 32 -18.51 34.74 -9.63
CA LEU A 32 -17.80 35.49 -8.60
C LEU A 32 -16.80 34.59 -7.83
N ILE A 33 -17.22 33.38 -7.46
CA ILE A 33 -16.37 32.39 -6.78
C ILE A 33 -15.21 31.96 -7.67
N ARG A 34 -15.44 31.73 -8.98
CA ARG A 34 -14.36 31.43 -9.94
C ARG A 34 -13.40 32.61 -10.13
N ALA A 35 -13.91 33.85 -10.18
CA ALA A 35 -13.08 35.06 -10.29
C ALA A 35 -12.20 35.29 -9.04
N ILE A 36 -12.73 35.00 -7.85
CA ILE A 36 -11.97 35.04 -6.59
C ILE A 36 -10.92 33.92 -6.57
N HIS A 37 -11.26 32.70 -7.02
CA HIS A 37 -10.33 31.57 -7.08
C HIS A 37 -9.18 31.79 -8.07
N THR A 38 -9.43 32.44 -9.23
CA THR A 38 -8.38 32.78 -10.20
C THR A 38 -7.49 33.93 -9.74
N ASN A 39 -8.04 34.93 -9.03
CA ASN A 39 -7.24 36.04 -8.49
C ASN A 39 -6.40 35.63 -7.27
N VAL A 40 -6.85 34.66 -6.47
CA VAL A 40 -6.07 34.12 -5.35
C VAL A 40 -4.99 33.16 -5.86
N LEU A 41 -5.26 32.33 -6.88
CA LEU A 41 -4.26 31.41 -7.43
C LEU A 41 -3.15 32.07 -8.28
N ASN A 42 -3.38 33.26 -8.85
CA ASN A 42 -2.35 34.00 -9.58
C ASN A 42 -1.39 34.83 -8.70
N LYS A 43 -1.65 34.94 -7.39
CA LYS A 43 -0.71 35.58 -6.43
C LYS A 43 0.21 34.59 -5.70
N TYR A 44 0.00 33.28 -5.87
CA TYR A 44 0.81 32.24 -5.22
C TYR A 44 1.46 31.28 -6.23
N THR A 45 1.83 31.76 -7.42
CA THR A 45 2.78 31.07 -8.29
C THR A 45 4.21 31.24 -7.75
N CYS A 46 4.48 30.59 -6.63
CA CYS A 46 5.84 30.30 -6.18
C CYS A 46 6.19 28.87 -6.63
N LEU A 47 7.01 28.80 -7.68
CA LEU A 47 8.05 27.79 -7.92
C LEU A 47 7.63 26.30 -7.92
N GLY A 48 7.26 25.85 -9.12
CA GLY A 48 7.71 24.57 -9.71
C GLY A 48 7.54 23.28 -8.91
N PHE A 49 6.36 22.66 -8.97
CA PHE A 49 6.20 21.19 -8.92
C PHE A 49 4.97 20.76 -9.74
N PRO A 50 5.09 19.80 -10.68
CA PRO A 50 3.99 19.46 -11.57
C PRO A 50 3.05 18.42 -10.94
N GLN A 51 1.75 18.72 -11.05
CA GLN A 51 0.61 17.80 -11.10
C GLN A 51 0.16 17.09 -9.80
N TYR A 52 -0.77 17.72 -9.07
CA TYR A 52 -1.82 16.99 -8.37
C TYR A 52 -3.18 17.64 -8.67
N ARG A 53 -4.05 16.90 -9.37
CA ARG A 53 -5.44 17.28 -9.59
C ARG A 53 -6.23 17.04 -8.31
N SER A 54 -6.99 18.04 -7.88
CA SER A 54 -7.81 18.03 -6.68
C SER A 54 -8.87 16.92 -6.73
N CYS A 55 -8.80 16.02 -5.75
CA CYS A 55 -9.85 15.07 -5.44
C CYS A 55 -11.00 15.81 -4.75
N GLY A 56 -12.15 15.86 -5.43
CA GLY A 56 -13.39 16.37 -4.85
C GLY A 56 -13.95 15.40 -3.82
N ILE A 57 -14.07 15.86 -2.58
CA ILE A 57 -14.97 15.30 -1.58
C ILE A 57 -15.67 16.50 -0.92
N PRO A 58 -17.02 16.56 -0.90
CA PRO A 58 -17.74 17.60 -0.19
C PRO A 58 -17.91 17.15 1.26
N VAL A 59 -17.19 17.78 2.18
CA VAL A 59 -17.53 17.72 3.61
C VAL A 59 -18.43 18.90 3.94
N THR A 60 -19.72 18.63 4.08
CA THR A 60 -20.65 19.55 4.73
C THR A 60 -20.39 19.51 6.23
N CYS A 61 -19.52 20.39 6.73
CA CYS A 61 -19.52 20.73 8.15
C CYS A 61 -20.32 22.01 8.34
N SER A 62 -21.47 21.87 9.01
CA SER A 62 -22.19 22.99 9.60
C SER A 62 -21.24 23.78 10.48
N MET A 63 -21.17 25.09 10.22
CA MET A 63 -20.48 26.03 11.06
C MET A 63 -21.33 26.32 12.29
N ASP A 64 -20.77 26.09 13.47
CA ASP A 64 -21.12 26.85 14.64
C ASP A 64 -19.96 27.77 14.97
N VAL A 65 -20.23 29.07 14.90
CA VAL A 65 -19.25 30.15 15.01
C VAL A 65 -19.43 30.75 16.40
N ASN A 66 -18.52 30.50 17.34
CA ASN A 66 -18.21 31.53 18.33
C ASN A 66 -16.87 31.39 19.07
N SER A 67 -16.15 32.51 19.06
CA SER A 67 -15.08 32.95 19.96
C SER A 67 -13.87 32.05 20.27
N LYS A 68 -12.75 32.44 19.63
CA LYS A 68 -11.41 32.58 20.24
C LYS A 68 -10.71 31.33 20.80
N SER A 69 -10.44 30.36 19.93
CA SER A 69 -9.40 29.35 20.21
C SER A 69 -8.72 28.90 18.90
N LEU A 70 -8.05 29.84 18.22
CA LEU A 70 -7.26 29.58 17.01
C LEU A 70 -5.81 29.15 17.27
N ILE A 71 -5.41 28.93 18.53
CA ILE A 71 -4.08 28.40 18.87
C ILE A 71 -4.22 27.38 20.01
N LEU A 72 -5.05 26.34 19.87
CA LEU A 72 -4.87 25.09 20.64
C LEU A 72 -5.77 23.93 20.17
N CYS A 73 -5.80 23.60 18.88
CA CYS A 73 -6.40 22.34 18.41
C CYS A 73 -5.58 21.66 17.32
N ILE A 74 -4.25 21.79 17.36
CA ILE A 74 -3.32 21.00 16.53
C ILE A 74 -2.74 19.80 17.32
N VAL A 75 -2.95 19.70 18.64
CA VAL A 75 -2.24 18.69 19.46
C VAL A 75 -3.10 17.49 19.90
N LYS A 76 -4.40 17.42 19.53
CA LYS A 76 -5.20 16.21 19.78
C LYS A 76 -6.11 15.89 18.60
N GLN A 77 -5.57 15.17 17.64
CA GLN A 77 -6.12 13.87 17.25
C GLN A 77 -5.10 13.17 16.36
N ASN A 78 -4.54 12.14 16.95
CA ASN A 78 -3.67 11.13 16.40
C ASN A 78 -4.45 10.32 15.35
N LEU A 79 -4.76 10.94 14.22
CA LEU A 79 -5.35 10.29 13.06
C LEU A 79 -4.34 10.41 11.94
N GLN A 80 -3.44 9.43 11.93
CA GLN A 80 -2.71 9.02 10.74
C GLN A 80 -3.67 9.12 9.56
N CYS A 81 -3.36 9.99 8.59
CA CYS A 81 -4.07 10.02 7.32
C CYS A 81 -4.17 8.57 6.83
N PRO A 82 -5.36 8.04 6.50
CA PRO A 82 -5.43 6.74 5.88
C PRO A 82 -4.89 6.95 4.48
N ILE A 83 -3.59 6.74 4.32
CA ILE A 83 -2.96 6.60 3.02
C ILE A 83 -3.62 5.36 2.44
N TYR A 84 -4.72 5.54 1.71
CA TYR A 84 -5.29 4.51 0.87
C TYR A 84 -4.36 4.40 -0.33
N VAL A 85 -3.17 3.84 -0.09
CA VAL A 85 -2.37 3.27 -1.16
C VAL A 85 -3.29 2.23 -1.77
N ARG A 86 -3.79 2.47 -2.99
CA ARG A 86 -4.25 1.37 -3.83
C ARG A 86 -3.01 0.53 -4.14
N GLY A 87 -2.58 -0.26 -3.16
CA GLY A 87 -1.60 -1.29 -3.36
C GLY A 87 -2.17 -2.20 -4.42
N LYS A 88 -1.46 -2.35 -5.53
CA LYS A 88 -1.66 -3.51 -6.41
C LYS A 88 -1.59 -4.71 -5.47
N THR A 89 -2.69 -5.44 -5.31
CA THR A 89 -2.75 -6.57 -4.38
C THR A 89 -1.59 -7.47 -4.72
N SER A 90 -0.62 -7.54 -3.80
CA SER A 90 0.47 -8.49 -3.90
C SER A 90 -0.17 -9.85 -4.11
N ARG A 91 0.37 -10.61 -5.07
CA ARG A 91 -0.03 -12.00 -5.30
C ARG A 91 0.00 -12.69 -3.93
N HIS A 92 -1.17 -13.08 -3.44
CA HIS A 92 -1.35 -13.50 -2.06
C HIS A 92 -0.59 -14.81 -1.87
N LEU A 93 0.55 -14.75 -1.17
CA LEU A 93 1.22 -15.93 -0.67
C LEU A 93 0.40 -16.45 0.51
N ASP A 94 0.20 -17.76 0.56
CA ASP A 94 -0.48 -18.42 1.66
C ASP A 94 0.51 -18.69 2.79
N TYR A 95 0.35 -17.96 3.89
CA TYR A 95 1.15 -18.10 5.11
C TYR A 95 0.53 -19.05 6.14
N SER A 96 -0.65 -19.62 5.87
CA SER A 96 -1.42 -20.40 6.85
C SER A 96 -0.68 -21.65 7.34
N ARG A 97 0.19 -22.22 6.49
CA ARG A 97 0.93 -23.46 6.78
C ARG A 97 2.34 -23.23 7.33
N VAL A 98 2.76 -21.99 7.50
CA VAL A 98 4.13 -21.68 7.93
C VAL A 98 4.31 -22.15 9.38
N PRO A 99 5.31 -23.00 9.65
CA PRO A 99 5.55 -23.49 11.01
C PRO A 99 6.07 -22.36 11.90
N LYS A 100 5.68 -22.35 13.17
CA LYS A 100 6.17 -21.37 14.15
C LYS A 100 7.46 -21.88 14.79
N LEU A 101 8.45 -21.02 14.93
CA LEU A 101 9.68 -21.31 15.68
C LEU A 101 9.48 -20.88 17.13
N LEU A 102 9.80 -21.77 18.07
CA LEU A 102 9.84 -21.47 19.51
C LEU A 102 11.26 -21.03 19.88
N GLU A 103 11.38 -20.05 20.77
CA GLU A 103 12.70 -19.54 21.18
C GLU A 103 13.49 -20.58 22.00
N GLU A 104 12.81 -21.49 22.70
CA GLU A 104 13.41 -22.55 23.53
C GLU A 104 14.18 -23.61 22.71
N ASP A 105 13.80 -23.77 21.43
CA ASP A 105 14.41 -24.74 20.51
C ASP A 105 15.59 -24.16 19.74
N LEU A 106 15.88 -22.86 19.91
CA LEU A 106 16.90 -22.14 19.17
C LEU A 106 18.16 -21.96 20.02
N GLU A 107 19.29 -22.32 19.44
CA GLU A 107 20.61 -22.06 20.00
C GLU A 107 21.34 -21.04 19.12
N GLU A 108 21.60 -19.86 19.70
CA GLU A 108 22.30 -18.76 19.05
C GLU A 108 23.77 -18.71 19.51
N GLN A 109 24.69 -18.65 18.56
CA GLN A 109 26.13 -18.47 18.81
C GLN A 109 26.67 -17.32 17.97
N HIS A 110 27.47 -16.45 18.59
CA HIS A 110 28.13 -15.34 17.90
C HIS A 110 29.58 -15.69 17.62
N VAL A 111 29.93 -15.74 16.35
CA VAL A 111 31.29 -16.05 15.88
C VAL A 111 31.88 -14.84 15.18
N ARG A 112 33.20 -14.82 15.04
CA ARG A 112 33.87 -13.84 14.19
C ARG A 112 33.68 -14.21 12.73
N GLY A 113 33.53 -13.21 11.87
CA GLY A 113 33.45 -13.43 10.42
C GLY A 113 34.73 -14.11 9.92
N SER A 114 34.58 -15.03 8.97
CA SER A 114 35.70 -15.67 8.28
C SER A 114 35.76 -15.18 6.84
N GLY A 115 36.96 -14.86 6.33
CA GLY A 115 37.18 -14.47 4.94
C GLY A 115 38.23 -13.38 4.76
N PRO A 116 38.51 -12.96 3.52
CA PRO A 116 39.36 -11.80 3.21
C PRO A 116 38.64 -10.52 3.64
N GLY A 117 38.63 -10.25 4.94
CA GLY A 117 38.05 -9.06 5.55
C GLY A 117 39.13 -8.10 6.03
N GLY A 118 38.75 -6.83 6.19
CA GLY A 118 39.59 -5.83 6.86
C GLY A 118 39.64 -6.02 8.38
N GLN A 119 40.35 -5.12 9.08
CA GLN A 119 40.52 -5.17 10.54
C GLN A 119 39.21 -5.29 11.33
N ALA A 120 38.13 -4.67 10.83
CA ALA A 120 36.83 -4.70 11.50
C ALA A 120 36.21 -6.11 11.55
N THR A 121 36.32 -6.89 10.47
CA THR A 121 35.71 -8.23 10.37
C THR A 121 36.40 -9.23 11.31
N ASN A 122 37.71 -9.09 11.50
CA ASN A 122 38.49 -9.98 12.34
C ASN A 122 38.33 -9.69 13.84
N LYS A 123 37.89 -8.47 14.20
CA LYS A 123 37.71 -8.05 15.59
C LYS A 123 36.28 -8.27 16.08
N THR A 124 35.28 -7.95 15.26
CA THR A 124 33.87 -7.97 15.66
C THR A 124 33.25 -9.35 15.51
N SER A 125 32.55 -9.83 16.54
CA SER A 125 31.77 -11.08 16.52
C SER A 125 30.31 -10.82 16.11
N ASN A 126 30.10 -10.33 14.89
CA ASN A 126 28.77 -10.03 14.32
C ASN A 126 28.18 -11.19 13.50
N CYS A 127 28.93 -12.26 13.24
CA CYS A 127 28.43 -13.42 12.51
C CYS A 127 27.57 -14.28 13.46
N VAL A 128 26.35 -14.58 13.05
CA VAL A 128 25.40 -15.35 13.84
C VAL A 128 25.32 -16.76 13.28
N VAL A 129 25.55 -17.75 14.14
CA VAL A 129 25.29 -19.16 13.88
C VAL A 129 24.06 -19.53 14.69
N LEU A 130 22.97 -19.82 13.99
CA LEU A 130 21.69 -20.19 14.58
C LEU A 130 21.42 -21.67 14.30
N ARG A 131 21.18 -22.46 15.36
CA ARG A 131 20.86 -23.88 15.28
C ARG A 131 19.46 -24.13 15.83
N HIS A 132 18.65 -24.89 15.10
CA HIS A 132 17.40 -25.45 15.61
C HIS A 132 17.67 -26.84 16.19
N ARG A 133 17.52 -27.00 17.51
CA ARG A 133 17.87 -28.22 18.25
C ARG A 133 17.17 -29.49 17.73
N PRO A 134 15.83 -29.52 17.58
CA PRO A 134 15.15 -30.77 17.23
C PRO A 134 15.36 -31.19 15.77
N THR A 135 15.50 -30.23 14.85
CA THR A 135 15.70 -30.54 13.41
C THR A 135 17.18 -30.62 13.01
N GLY A 136 18.08 -30.10 13.84
CA GLY A 136 19.52 -30.06 13.52
C GLY A 136 19.90 -29.08 12.40
N ILE A 137 18.98 -28.21 11.95
CA ILE A 137 19.28 -27.22 10.90
C ILE A 137 20.19 -26.14 11.49
N VAL A 138 21.31 -25.90 10.82
CA VAL A 138 22.26 -24.84 11.16
C VAL A 138 22.29 -23.79 10.05
N VAL A 139 22.17 -22.53 10.43
CA VAL A 139 22.26 -21.36 9.54
C VAL A 139 23.37 -20.45 10.04
N LYS A 140 24.24 -20.03 9.13
CA LYS A 140 25.26 -19.00 9.39
C LYS A 140 24.89 -17.75 8.59
N CYS A 141 24.82 -16.60 9.25
CA CYS A 141 24.53 -15.33 8.61
C CYS A 141 25.58 -14.28 8.96
N HIS A 142 26.22 -13.71 7.94
CA HIS A 142 27.16 -12.60 8.04
C HIS A 142 27.00 -11.70 6.82
N GLU A 143 25.88 -10.99 6.75
CA GLU A 143 25.55 -10.12 5.62
C GLU A 143 25.83 -8.65 5.93
N THR A 144 25.61 -8.23 7.18
CA THR A 144 25.76 -6.84 7.60
C THR A 144 26.75 -6.70 8.76
N ARG A 145 27.21 -5.48 9.01
CA ARG A 145 28.02 -5.14 10.18
C ARG A 145 27.23 -5.18 11.51
N SER A 146 25.90 -5.15 11.43
CA SER A 146 24.99 -5.06 12.57
C SER A 146 24.61 -6.46 13.06
N LEU A 147 24.79 -6.72 14.35
CA LEU A 147 24.45 -8.01 14.95
C LEU A 147 22.94 -8.28 14.89
N TRP A 148 22.13 -7.29 15.25
CA TRP A 148 20.66 -7.39 15.29
C TRP A 148 20.07 -7.72 13.92
N ASP A 149 20.57 -7.07 12.87
CA ASP A 149 20.12 -7.35 11.50
C ASP A 149 20.50 -8.77 11.08
N ASN A 150 21.70 -9.23 11.43
CA ASN A 150 22.13 -10.59 11.14
C ASN A 150 21.33 -11.64 11.93
N GLN A 151 20.97 -11.38 13.19
CA GLN A 151 20.10 -12.25 14.00
C GLN A 151 18.71 -12.37 13.36
N ARG A 152 18.09 -11.25 13.00
CA ARG A 152 16.79 -11.23 12.33
C ARG A 152 16.83 -12.03 11.02
N ARG A 153 17.84 -11.79 10.18
CA ARG A 153 18.00 -12.51 8.90
C ARG A 153 18.27 -13.99 9.11
N ALA A 154 19.08 -14.35 10.09
CA ALA A 154 19.33 -15.76 10.43
C ALA A 154 18.02 -16.49 10.78
N ARG A 155 17.14 -15.85 11.57
CA ARG A 155 15.80 -16.39 11.90
C ARG A 155 14.91 -16.51 10.68
N GLU A 156 14.87 -15.50 9.82
CA GLU A 156 14.12 -15.54 8.56
C GLU A 156 14.60 -16.68 7.65
N ILE A 157 15.92 -16.84 7.47
CA ILE A 157 16.51 -17.92 6.66
C ILE A 157 16.21 -19.29 7.28
N LEU A 158 16.35 -19.42 8.61
CA LEU A 158 16.05 -20.66 9.32
C LEU A 158 14.58 -21.06 9.13
N LEU A 159 13.67 -20.11 9.29
CA LEU A 159 12.24 -20.32 9.10
C LEU A 159 11.94 -20.83 7.70
N ARG A 160 12.55 -20.25 6.66
CA ARG A 160 12.36 -20.71 5.27
C ARG A 160 12.89 -22.12 5.06
N LYS A 161 14.06 -22.44 5.59
CA LYS A 161 14.61 -23.81 5.51
C LYS A 161 13.73 -24.80 6.25
N PHE A 162 13.20 -24.42 7.41
CA PHE A 162 12.32 -25.25 8.21
C PHE A 162 10.98 -25.50 7.51
N ASP A 163 10.39 -24.44 6.94
CA ASP A 163 9.20 -24.51 6.09
C ASP A 163 9.41 -25.42 4.89
N ASN A 164 10.54 -25.30 4.20
CA ASN A 164 10.88 -26.18 3.07
C ASN A 164 10.98 -27.67 3.48
N LEU A 165 11.50 -27.95 4.68
CA LEU A 165 11.62 -29.31 5.18
C LEU A 165 10.25 -29.93 5.49
N ILE A 166 9.35 -29.17 6.12
CA ILE A 166 8.03 -29.66 6.53
C ILE A 166 7.04 -29.66 5.35
N ASN A 167 6.97 -28.57 4.60
CA ASN A 167 5.92 -28.31 3.62
C ASN A 167 6.33 -28.60 2.17
N GLY A 168 7.64 -28.70 1.87
CA GLY A 168 8.15 -29.07 0.55
C GLY A 168 7.60 -28.19 -0.58
N GLU A 169 6.76 -28.76 -1.45
CA GLU A 169 6.14 -28.08 -2.59
C GLU A 169 5.18 -26.95 -2.20
N TYR A 170 4.63 -26.99 -0.99
CA TYR A 170 3.71 -25.97 -0.48
C TYR A 170 4.41 -24.87 0.32
N SER A 171 5.73 -24.95 0.45
CA SER A 171 6.54 -23.93 1.13
C SER A 171 6.36 -22.54 0.51
N LEU A 172 6.58 -21.51 1.31
CA LEU A 172 6.56 -20.12 0.86
C LEU A 172 7.53 -19.89 -0.30
N GLU A 173 8.70 -20.53 -0.25
CA GLU A 173 9.70 -20.40 -1.31
C GLU A 173 9.19 -20.99 -2.64
N SER A 174 8.54 -22.16 -2.60
CA SER A 174 7.91 -22.77 -3.77
C SER A 174 6.78 -21.89 -4.33
N GLN A 175 5.94 -21.33 -3.46
CA GLN A 175 4.88 -20.39 -3.86
C GLN A 175 5.45 -19.16 -4.56
N GLU A 176 6.52 -18.57 -4.01
CA GLU A 176 7.22 -17.44 -4.61
C GLU A 176 7.83 -17.80 -5.97
N ARG A 177 8.49 -18.97 -6.07
CA ARG A 177 9.04 -19.46 -7.34
C ARG A 177 7.94 -19.61 -8.39
N ASN A 178 6.80 -20.20 -8.05
CA ASN A 178 5.66 -20.35 -8.96
C ASN A 178 5.11 -19.00 -9.43
N VAL A 179 5.01 -18.04 -8.50
CA VAL A 179 4.60 -16.67 -8.77
C VAL A 179 5.60 -15.99 -9.73
N GLN A 180 6.91 -16.15 -9.50
CA GLN A 180 7.96 -15.58 -10.35
C GLN A 180 7.96 -16.20 -11.74
N SER A 181 7.91 -17.54 -11.85
CA SER A 181 7.86 -18.26 -13.12
C SER A 181 6.67 -17.84 -13.98
N LYS A 182 5.46 -17.75 -13.40
CA LYS A 182 4.27 -17.24 -14.09
C LYS A 182 4.47 -15.84 -14.67
N HIS A 183 5.10 -14.95 -13.89
CA HIS A 183 5.38 -13.59 -14.35
C HIS A 183 6.43 -13.55 -15.47
N LEU A 184 7.46 -14.39 -15.39
CA LEU A 184 8.45 -14.53 -16.45
C LEU A 184 7.81 -15.06 -17.74
N ASP A 185 6.97 -16.08 -17.65
CA ASP A 185 6.24 -16.66 -18.79
C ASP A 185 5.33 -15.64 -19.46
N GLU A 186 4.56 -14.87 -18.68
CA GLU A 186 3.74 -13.78 -19.21
C GLU A 186 4.58 -12.71 -19.92
N LYS A 187 5.71 -12.31 -19.32
CA LYS A 187 6.63 -11.34 -19.92
C LYS A 187 7.17 -11.86 -21.26
N GLN A 188 7.54 -13.14 -21.32
CA GLN A 188 7.99 -13.77 -22.56
C GLN A 188 6.87 -13.82 -23.61
N ARG A 189 5.65 -14.21 -23.24
CA ARG A 189 4.48 -14.21 -24.14
C ARG A 189 4.21 -12.83 -24.73
N ARG A 190 4.23 -11.77 -23.90
CA ARG A 190 4.06 -10.38 -24.36
C ARG A 190 5.17 -9.97 -25.32
N LYS A 191 6.42 -10.34 -25.04
CA LYS A 191 7.58 -10.07 -25.92
C LYS A 191 7.43 -10.77 -27.27
N LYS A 192 7.03 -12.04 -27.29
CA LYS A 192 6.79 -12.82 -28.52
C LYS A 192 5.68 -12.19 -29.36
N LYS A 193 4.53 -11.89 -28.74
CA LYS A 193 3.40 -11.22 -29.40
C LYS A 193 3.80 -9.86 -29.99
N LEU A 194 4.57 -9.05 -29.26
CA LEU A 194 5.07 -7.78 -29.76
C LEU A 194 5.99 -7.97 -30.98
N ALA A 195 6.88 -8.97 -30.95
CA ALA A 195 7.75 -9.28 -32.08
C ALA A 195 6.96 -9.72 -33.32
N GLU A 196 5.92 -10.53 -33.14
CA GLU A 196 5.01 -10.94 -34.22
C GLU A 196 4.25 -9.74 -34.81
N LEU A 197 3.69 -8.87 -33.97
CA LEU A 197 2.99 -7.66 -34.41
C LEU A 197 3.92 -6.72 -35.18
N LYS A 198 5.17 -6.53 -34.73
CA LYS A 198 6.19 -5.75 -35.45
C LYS A 198 6.52 -6.35 -36.82
N LYS A 199 6.67 -7.68 -36.89
CA LYS A 199 6.89 -8.38 -38.18
C LYS A 199 5.70 -8.22 -39.11
N ALA A 200 4.47 -8.33 -38.60
CA ALA A 200 3.25 -8.16 -39.38
C ALA A 200 3.09 -6.73 -39.89
N PHE A 201 3.40 -5.72 -39.06
CA PHE A 201 3.40 -4.31 -39.44
C PHE A 201 4.40 -4.05 -40.59
N LYS A 202 5.65 -4.50 -40.44
CA LYS A 202 6.68 -4.35 -41.49
C LYS A 202 6.28 -5.03 -42.80
N LYS A 203 5.65 -6.21 -42.75
CA LYS A 203 5.15 -6.90 -43.95
C LYS A 203 4.09 -6.08 -44.68
N ARG A 204 3.18 -5.41 -43.95
CA ARG A 204 2.15 -4.55 -44.56
C ARG A 204 2.76 -3.32 -45.22
N GLU A 205 3.76 -2.69 -44.60
CA GLU A 205 4.46 -1.55 -45.20
C GLU A 205 5.16 -1.91 -46.50
N VAL A 206 5.81 -3.09 -46.55
CA VAL A 206 6.49 -3.57 -47.77
C VAL A 206 5.51 -3.86 -48.91
N ILE A 207 4.27 -4.26 -48.62
CA ILE A 207 3.25 -4.52 -49.65
C ILE A 207 2.67 -3.21 -50.23
N LEU A 208 2.77 -2.10 -49.49
CA LEU A 208 2.22 -0.81 -49.88
C LEU A 208 3.22 0.07 -50.66
N LEU A 209 4.44 -0.41 -50.88
CA LEU A 209 5.51 0.23 -51.65
C LEU A 209 5.76 -0.55 -52.95
#